data_AF-A0A1B1C8F0-F1
#
_entry.id   AF-A0A1B1C8F0-F1
#
_cell.length_a   1.000
_cell.length_b   1.000
_cell.length_c   1.000
_cell.angle_alpha   90.00
_cell.angle_beta   90.00
_cell.angle_gamma   90.00
#
_symmetry.space_group_name_H-M   'P 1'
#
loop_
_entity.id
_entity.type
_entity.pdbx_description
1 polymer ?
#
loop_
_entity_poly.entity_id
_entity_poly.type
_entity_poly.pdbx_seq_one_letter_code
_entity_poly.pdbx_strand_id
1 'polypeptide(L)'
;MGMNASVRKLAVLVLPIAVFATAISVATAQTALPSNSIQRQDGMKAMANAAKSINAMFKNTSPYDAKAFKAAAETIRAHSGATLSTLFDGSGTTAGSKASASIETDRQQFDKLANDLGIYASALSVAADRNPDTLGPETRMQGGEAMMGGPLARKIDAAREAESMPAEHAFHLMLQTCTSCHAKFRIEPK
;
A
#
# COMPACT_ATOMS: atom_id res chain seq x y z
N MET A 1 61.12 -80.93 -33.25
CA MET A 1 61.58 -79.60 -33.72
C MET A 1 60.34 -78.86 -34.19
N GLY A 2 59.88 -77.86 -33.41
CA GLY A 2 58.88 -76.79 -33.66
C GLY A 2 57.55 -77.10 -34.39
N MET A 3 56.42 -76.45 -34.15
CA MET A 3 55.98 -75.40 -33.23
C MET A 3 54.44 -75.34 -33.37
N ASN A 4 53.76 -75.04 -32.27
CA ASN A 4 52.31 -74.91 -32.13
C ASN A 4 51.73 -73.69 -32.88
N ALA A 5 50.45 -73.76 -33.25
CA ALA A 5 49.53 -72.63 -33.12
C ALA A 5 48.08 -73.11 -32.99
N SER A 6 47.50 -72.92 -31.80
CA SER A 6 46.09 -73.14 -31.49
C SER A 6 45.34 -71.82 -31.63
N VAL A 7 44.31 -71.77 -32.48
CA VAL A 7 43.50 -70.58 -32.74
C VAL A 7 42.46 -70.44 -31.63
N ARG A 8 42.55 -69.36 -30.84
CA ARG A 8 41.56 -68.98 -29.83
C ARG A 8 40.34 -68.35 -30.51
N LYS A 9 39.14 -68.88 -30.23
CA LYS A 9 37.85 -68.27 -30.59
C LYS A 9 37.66 -66.97 -29.81
N LEU A 10 37.43 -65.85 -30.50
CA LEU A 10 36.99 -64.59 -29.90
C LEU A 10 35.52 -64.70 -29.48
N ALA A 11 35.24 -64.50 -28.19
CA ALA A 11 33.90 -64.25 -27.68
C ALA A 11 33.58 -62.76 -27.84
N VAL A 12 32.56 -62.45 -28.64
CA VAL A 12 32.02 -61.08 -28.78
C VAL A 12 31.05 -60.84 -27.63
N LEU A 13 31.42 -59.94 -26.72
CA LEU A 13 30.57 -59.47 -25.62
C LEU A 13 29.71 -58.30 -26.13
N VAL A 14 28.40 -58.48 -26.25
CA VAL A 14 27.46 -57.40 -26.61
C VAL A 14 26.99 -56.72 -25.32
N LEU A 15 27.32 -55.43 -25.18
CA LEU A 15 26.91 -54.59 -24.05
C LEU A 15 25.59 -53.86 -24.40
N PRO A 16 24.54 -53.88 -23.55
CA PRO A 16 23.32 -53.13 -23.82
C PRO A 16 23.51 -51.64 -23.48
N ILE A 17 23.25 -50.76 -24.43
CA ILE A 17 23.21 -49.31 -24.21
C ILE A 17 21.84 -48.97 -23.61
N ALA A 18 21.82 -48.63 -22.31
CA ALA A 18 20.63 -48.09 -21.66
C ALA A 18 20.45 -46.62 -22.05
N VAL A 19 19.42 -46.31 -22.84
CA VAL A 19 19.03 -44.94 -23.19
C VAL A 19 18.19 -44.38 -22.03
N PHE A 20 18.79 -43.55 -21.18
CA PHE A 20 18.06 -42.76 -20.19
C PHE A 20 17.43 -41.54 -20.87
N ALA A 21 16.11 -41.56 -21.06
CA ALA A 21 15.34 -40.39 -21.46
C ALA A 21 15.23 -39.42 -20.27
N THR A 22 15.99 -38.34 -20.29
CA THR A 22 15.89 -37.26 -19.32
C THR A 22 14.68 -36.38 -19.65
N ALA A 23 13.63 -36.46 -18.83
CA ALA A 23 12.52 -35.51 -18.90
C ALA A 23 13.01 -34.13 -18.45
N ILE A 24 13.07 -33.18 -19.37
CA ILE A 24 13.39 -31.78 -19.07
C ILE A 24 12.13 -31.13 -18.53
N SER A 25 12.00 -31.05 -17.20
CA SER A 25 10.94 -30.27 -16.57
C SER A 25 11.23 -28.79 -16.80
N VAL A 26 10.50 -28.16 -17.72
CA VAL A 26 10.53 -26.71 -17.91
C VAL A 26 9.73 -26.08 -16.77
N ALA A 27 10.40 -25.60 -15.72
CA ALA A 27 9.78 -24.79 -14.70
C ALA A 27 9.39 -23.44 -15.32
N THR A 28 8.10 -23.24 -15.58
CA THR A 28 7.58 -21.91 -15.92
C THR A 28 7.76 -21.01 -14.70
N ALA A 29 8.66 -20.03 -14.77
CA ALA A 29 8.74 -18.95 -13.80
C ALA A 29 7.45 -18.12 -13.91
N GLN A 30 6.38 -18.56 -13.26
CA GLN A 30 5.19 -17.75 -13.07
C GLN A 30 5.64 -16.53 -12.26
N THR A 31 5.63 -15.35 -12.86
CA THR A 31 5.91 -14.10 -12.15
C THR A 31 4.82 -13.97 -11.08
N ALA A 32 5.13 -14.30 -9.83
CA ALA A 32 4.17 -14.23 -8.75
C ALA A 32 3.74 -12.77 -8.59
N LEU A 33 2.42 -12.53 -8.59
CA LEU A 33 1.89 -11.23 -8.21
C LEU A 33 2.45 -10.87 -6.83
N PRO A 34 2.88 -9.62 -6.60
CA PRO A 34 3.37 -9.21 -5.30
C PRO A 34 2.32 -9.51 -4.24
N SER A 35 2.74 -10.08 -3.12
CA SER A 35 1.80 -10.43 -2.05
C SER A 35 1.03 -9.18 -1.59
N ASN A 36 -0.22 -9.36 -1.15
CA ASN A 36 -1.00 -8.26 -0.59
C ASN A 36 -0.24 -7.54 0.53
N SER A 37 0.66 -8.22 1.27
CA SER A 37 1.50 -7.56 2.28
C SER A 37 2.47 -6.53 1.68
N ILE A 38 3.16 -6.86 0.59
CA ILE A 38 4.06 -5.93 -0.12
C ILE A 38 3.24 -4.75 -0.65
N GLN A 39 2.13 -5.02 -1.34
CA GLN A 39 1.27 -3.99 -1.91
C GLN A 39 0.72 -3.02 -0.85
N ARG A 40 0.31 -3.54 0.32
CA ARG A 40 -0.11 -2.71 1.46
C ARG A 40 1.01 -1.80 1.93
N GLN A 41 2.21 -2.33 2.13
CA GLN A 41 3.35 -1.56 2.63
C GLN A 41 3.78 -0.46 1.65
N ASP A 42 3.83 -0.78 0.36
CA ASP A 42 4.16 0.19 -0.69
C ASP A 42 3.10 1.28 -0.79
N GLY A 43 1.82 0.92 -0.75
CA GLY A 43 0.71 1.88 -0.73
C GLY A 43 0.78 2.81 0.49
N MET A 44 0.99 2.26 1.70
CA MET A 44 1.14 3.07 2.91
C MET A 44 2.34 4.03 2.82
N LYS A 45 3.46 3.60 2.24
CA LYS A 45 4.65 4.43 2.05
C LYS A 45 4.40 5.54 1.02
N ALA A 46 3.71 5.23 -0.07
CA ALA A 46 3.32 6.23 -1.08
C ALA A 46 2.41 7.31 -0.46
N MET A 47 1.40 6.90 0.32
CA MET A 47 0.52 7.83 1.04
C MET A 47 1.28 8.68 2.06
N ALA A 48 2.20 8.10 2.83
CA ALA A 48 3.01 8.84 3.80
C ALA A 48 3.89 9.90 3.14
N ASN A 49 4.52 9.58 2.00
CA ASN A 49 5.31 10.54 1.23
C ASN A 49 4.44 11.67 0.67
N ALA A 50 3.27 11.33 0.12
CA ALA A 50 2.32 12.32 -0.38
C ALA A 50 1.82 13.27 0.72
N ALA A 51 1.45 12.73 1.88
CA ALA A 51 1.04 13.53 3.04
C ALA A 51 2.16 14.46 3.51
N LYS A 52 3.42 14.00 3.49
CA LYS A 52 4.59 14.83 3.82
C LYS A 52 4.74 16.01 2.84
N SER A 53 4.56 15.77 1.54
CA SER A 53 4.61 16.82 0.52
C SER A 53 3.52 17.87 0.73
N ILE A 54 2.28 17.45 0.97
CA ILE A 54 1.16 18.36 1.28
C ILE A 54 1.46 19.19 2.54
N ASN A 55 1.90 18.53 3.61
CA ASN A 55 2.27 19.20 4.86
C ASN A 55 3.37 20.25 4.67
N ALA A 56 4.37 19.96 3.82
CA ALA A 56 5.47 20.88 3.57
C ALA A 56 5.00 22.19 2.90
N MET A 57 4.01 22.09 2.01
CA MET A 57 3.38 23.25 1.35
C MET A 57 2.50 24.05 2.31
N PHE A 58 1.68 23.40 3.15
CA PHE A 58 0.95 24.11 4.20
C PHE A 58 1.91 24.81 5.18
N LYS A 59 3.01 24.16 5.58
CA LYS A 59 4.00 24.75 6.49
C LYS A 59 4.90 25.81 5.86
N ASN A 60 4.74 26.11 4.57
CA ASN A 60 5.62 26.99 3.79
C ASN A 60 7.11 26.58 3.85
N THR A 61 7.39 25.31 4.15
CA THR A 61 8.75 24.72 4.11
C THR A 61 9.15 24.26 2.72
N SER A 62 8.18 24.18 1.82
CA SER A 62 8.36 24.10 0.36
C SER A 62 7.43 25.12 -0.31
N PRO A 63 7.80 25.68 -1.47
CA PRO A 63 6.87 26.47 -2.27
C PRO A 63 5.60 25.69 -2.60
N TYR A 64 4.47 26.37 -2.65
CA TYR A 64 3.23 25.78 -3.12
C TYR A 64 3.29 25.58 -4.64
N ASP A 65 2.89 24.39 -5.09
CA ASP A 65 2.66 24.04 -6.48
C ASP A 65 1.33 23.28 -6.55
N ALA A 66 0.31 23.87 -7.17
CA ALA A 66 -1.04 23.29 -7.20
C ALA A 66 -1.07 21.92 -7.87
N LYS A 67 -0.26 21.70 -8.91
CA LYS A 67 -0.18 20.42 -9.62
C LYS A 67 0.46 19.34 -8.76
N ALA A 68 1.54 19.67 -8.05
CA ALA A 68 2.21 18.76 -7.13
C ALA A 68 1.34 18.45 -5.90
N PHE A 69 0.64 19.46 -5.36
CA PHE A 69 -0.31 19.30 -4.28
C PHE A 69 -1.44 18.34 -4.69
N LYS A 70 -2.04 18.60 -5.85
CA LYS A 70 -3.09 17.74 -6.43
C LYS A 70 -2.58 16.32 -6.64
N ALA A 71 -1.41 16.14 -7.25
CA ALA A 71 -0.83 14.83 -7.49
C ALA A 71 -0.58 14.06 -6.18
N ALA A 72 -0.14 14.73 -5.13
CA ALA A 72 0.01 14.13 -3.80
C ALA A 72 -1.36 13.72 -3.22
N ALA A 73 -2.37 14.59 -3.29
CA ALA A 73 -3.73 14.27 -2.83
C ALA A 73 -4.32 13.07 -3.59
N GLU A 74 -4.15 13.04 -4.92
CA GLU A 74 -4.58 11.93 -5.77
C GLU A 74 -3.84 10.62 -5.48
N THR A 75 -2.56 10.69 -5.12
CA THR A 75 -1.80 9.51 -4.65
C THR A 75 -2.45 8.92 -3.40
N ILE A 76 -2.85 9.75 -2.44
CA ILE A 76 -3.53 9.29 -1.23
C ILE A 76 -4.89 8.68 -1.60
N ARG A 77 -5.68 9.37 -2.43
CA ARG A 77 -7.00 8.90 -2.87
C ARG A 77 -6.93 7.54 -3.57
N ALA A 78 -5.95 7.35 -4.46
CA ALA A 78 -5.78 6.10 -5.21
C ALA A 78 -5.47 4.88 -4.31
N HIS A 79 -4.81 5.12 -3.17
CA HIS A 79 -4.46 4.09 -2.19
C HIS A 79 -5.41 4.03 -0.99
N SER A 80 -6.59 4.65 -1.09
CA SER A 80 -7.61 4.72 -0.04
C SER A 80 -8.87 3.90 -0.40
N GLY A 81 -9.88 3.94 0.47
CA GLY A 81 -11.20 3.37 0.25
C GLY A 81 -11.17 1.89 -0.11
N ALA A 82 -11.97 1.49 -1.11
CA ALA A 82 -12.08 0.12 -1.57
C ALA A 82 -10.72 -0.49 -2.00
N THR A 83 -9.84 0.29 -2.64
CA THR A 83 -8.49 -0.18 -3.03
C THR A 83 -7.69 -0.60 -1.81
N LEU A 84 -7.80 0.15 -0.72
CA LEU A 84 -7.14 -0.21 0.53
C LEU A 84 -7.84 -1.41 1.19
N SER A 85 -9.16 -1.35 1.30
CA SER A 85 -9.96 -2.37 1.98
C SER A 85 -9.74 -3.78 1.44
N THR A 86 -9.72 -3.94 0.11
CA THR A 86 -9.57 -5.26 -0.53
C THR A 86 -8.20 -5.89 -0.28
N LEU A 87 -7.15 -5.09 -0.10
CA LEU A 87 -5.81 -5.59 0.22
C LEU A 87 -5.73 -6.26 1.60
N PHE A 88 -6.74 -6.08 2.44
CA PHE A 88 -6.85 -6.70 3.77
C PHE A 88 -7.89 -7.82 3.83
N ASP A 89 -8.45 -8.25 2.70
CA ASP A 89 -9.28 -9.45 2.64
C ASP A 89 -8.44 -10.69 2.98
N GLY A 90 -8.96 -11.52 3.90
CA GLY A 90 -8.26 -12.72 4.38
C GLY A 90 -6.94 -12.43 5.09
N SER A 91 -6.81 -11.25 5.73
CA SER A 91 -5.56 -10.80 6.36
C SER A 91 -5.15 -11.53 7.65
N GLY A 92 -5.72 -12.72 7.90
CA GLY A 92 -5.22 -13.70 8.86
C GLY A 92 -3.69 -13.82 8.85
N THR A 93 -3.09 -13.31 9.91
CA THR A 93 -1.71 -13.52 10.40
C THR A 93 -0.70 -13.99 9.35
N THR A 94 -0.44 -13.19 8.31
CA THR A 94 0.70 -13.46 7.43
C THR A 94 1.99 -13.14 8.21
N ALA A 95 2.92 -14.10 8.30
CA ALA A 95 4.19 -13.88 8.97
C ALA A 95 4.89 -12.63 8.43
N GLY A 96 5.29 -11.72 9.33
CA GLY A 96 5.90 -10.43 8.97
C GLY A 96 4.92 -9.27 8.69
N SER A 97 3.61 -9.53 8.67
CA SER A 97 2.60 -8.47 8.59
C SER A 97 2.40 -7.79 9.96
N LYS A 98 2.30 -6.46 9.95
CA LYS A 98 1.89 -5.66 11.13
C LYS A 98 0.37 -5.43 11.18
N ALA A 99 -0.40 -6.04 10.29
CA ALA A 99 -1.85 -5.95 10.30
C ALA A 99 -2.42 -6.72 11.50
N SER A 100 -3.33 -6.10 12.24
CA SER A 100 -4.04 -6.75 13.35
C SER A 100 -5.12 -7.70 12.83
N ALA A 101 -5.30 -8.84 13.50
CA ALA A 101 -6.44 -9.73 13.26
C ALA A 101 -7.79 -9.05 13.56
N SER A 102 -7.81 -7.97 14.36
CA SER A 102 -9.03 -7.19 14.63
C SER A 102 -9.63 -6.52 13.39
N ILE A 103 -8.90 -6.44 12.28
CA ILE A 103 -9.44 -5.94 11.01
C ILE A 103 -10.62 -6.80 10.53
N GLU A 104 -10.59 -8.12 10.76
CA GLU A 104 -11.68 -9.02 10.39
C GLU A 104 -12.91 -8.79 11.28
N THR A 105 -12.72 -8.65 12.59
CA THR A 105 -13.82 -8.47 13.55
C THR A 105 -14.43 -7.07 13.49
N ASP A 106 -13.63 -6.04 13.24
CA ASP A 106 -14.06 -4.63 13.18
C ASP A 106 -14.05 -4.09 11.74
N ARG A 107 -14.38 -4.96 10.77
CA ARG A 107 -14.25 -4.69 9.33
C ARG A 107 -14.94 -3.40 8.88
N GLN A 108 -16.16 -3.16 9.36
CA GLN A 108 -16.91 -1.94 9.02
C GLN A 108 -16.18 -0.66 9.45
N GLN A 109 -15.51 -0.68 10.61
CA GLN A 109 -14.75 0.47 11.08
C GLN A 109 -13.48 0.68 10.26
N PHE A 110 -12.79 -0.41 9.90
CA PHE A 110 -11.63 -0.35 9.01
C PHE A 110 -12.00 0.25 7.65
N ASP A 111 -13.07 -0.27 7.02
CA ASP A 111 -13.53 0.20 5.71
C ASP A 111 -14.01 1.65 5.76
N LYS A 112 -14.67 2.06 6.85
CA LYS A 112 -15.04 3.47 7.04
C LYS A 112 -13.81 4.37 7.08
N LEU A 113 -12.79 4.03 7.87
CA LEU A 113 -11.56 4.84 7.95
C LEU A 113 -10.83 4.88 6.61
N ALA A 114 -10.79 3.76 5.88
CA ALA A 114 -10.23 3.72 4.53
C ALA A 114 -10.99 4.66 3.57
N ASN A 115 -12.33 4.66 3.61
CA ASN A 115 -13.16 5.53 2.79
C ASN A 115 -13.01 7.01 3.18
N ASP A 116 -13.04 7.33 4.48
CA ASP A 116 -12.87 8.69 4.99
C ASP A 116 -11.53 9.28 4.52
N LEU A 117 -10.45 8.47 4.48
CA LEU A 117 -9.15 8.89 3.96
C LEU A 117 -9.23 9.34 2.49
N GLY A 118 -9.94 8.58 1.66
CA GLY A 118 -10.15 8.91 0.25
C GLY A 118 -11.00 10.16 0.05
N ILE A 119 -12.00 10.38 0.92
CA ILE A 119 -12.86 11.56 0.87
C ILE A 119 -12.07 12.83 1.20
N TYR A 120 -11.31 12.83 2.29
CA TYR A 120 -10.47 14.00 2.62
C TYR A 120 -9.42 14.25 1.55
N ALA A 121 -8.80 13.20 0.99
CA ALA A 121 -7.86 13.34 -0.12
C ALA A 121 -8.54 13.94 -1.38
N SER A 122 -9.79 13.55 -1.67
CA SER A 122 -10.57 14.15 -2.76
C SER A 122 -10.83 15.65 -2.52
N ALA A 123 -11.20 16.04 -1.29
CA ALA A 123 -11.38 17.44 -0.94
C ALA A 123 -10.09 18.27 -1.14
N LEU A 124 -8.93 17.71 -0.80
CA LEU A 124 -7.62 18.34 -1.06
C LEU A 124 -7.33 18.50 -2.56
N SER A 125 -7.66 17.48 -3.37
CA SER A 125 -7.53 17.56 -4.83
C SER A 125 -8.38 18.70 -5.42
N VAL A 126 -9.64 18.81 -4.99
CA VAL A 126 -10.55 19.90 -5.37
C VAL A 126 -10.03 21.26 -4.88
N ALA A 127 -9.47 21.32 -3.67
CA ALA A 127 -8.90 22.55 -3.15
C ALA A 127 -7.73 23.06 -4.01
N ALA A 128 -6.90 22.16 -4.55
CA ALA A 128 -5.83 22.55 -5.48
C ALA A 128 -6.37 23.11 -6.79
N ASP A 129 -7.46 22.54 -7.33
CA ASP A 129 -8.10 23.07 -8.54
C ASP A 129 -8.67 24.49 -8.32
N ARG A 130 -9.18 24.77 -7.11
CA ARG A 130 -9.73 26.08 -6.74
C ARG A 130 -8.65 27.13 -6.44
N ASN A 131 -7.42 26.70 -6.20
CA ASN A 131 -6.33 27.55 -5.73
C ASN A 131 -5.09 27.36 -6.61
N PRO A 132 -5.11 27.74 -7.90
CA PRO A 132 -4.03 27.42 -8.84
C PRO A 132 -2.70 28.08 -8.49
N ASP A 133 -2.72 29.23 -7.81
CA ASP A 133 -1.53 30.06 -7.60
C ASP A 133 -1.00 30.03 -6.16
N THR A 134 -1.88 29.97 -5.16
CA THR A 134 -1.50 30.08 -3.74
C THR A 134 -2.50 29.43 -2.80
N LEU A 135 -2.04 28.95 -1.64
CA LEU A 135 -2.89 28.56 -0.52
C LEU A 135 -3.24 29.80 0.31
N GLY A 136 -4.34 30.46 -0.05
CA GLY A 136 -4.83 31.67 0.60
C GLY A 136 -5.44 31.44 1.99
N PRO A 137 -5.81 32.51 2.73
CA PRO A 137 -6.36 32.42 4.08
C PRO A 137 -7.58 31.49 4.23
N GLU A 138 -8.41 31.39 3.21
CA GLU A 138 -9.57 30.49 3.12
C GLU A 138 -9.21 29.00 3.10
N THR A 139 -7.99 28.66 2.68
CA THR A 139 -7.48 27.28 2.75
C THR A 139 -6.93 26.92 4.12
N ARG A 140 -6.71 27.92 4.99
CA ARG A 140 -6.07 27.74 6.30
C ARG A 140 -7.08 27.37 7.37
N MET A 141 -6.66 26.51 8.28
CA MET A 141 -7.46 26.21 9.46
C MET A 141 -7.48 27.45 10.37
N GLN A 142 -8.65 27.84 10.83
CA GLN A 142 -8.82 29.00 11.70
C GLN A 142 -8.54 28.61 13.16
N GLY A 143 -7.90 29.52 13.90
CA GLY A 143 -7.66 29.31 15.33
C GLY A 143 -8.96 29.15 16.11
N GLY A 144 -9.13 28.02 16.79
CA GLY A 144 -10.35 27.67 17.54
C GLY A 144 -11.12 26.47 16.98
N GLU A 145 -10.81 26.05 15.76
CA GLU A 145 -11.24 24.74 15.26
C GLU A 145 -10.49 23.64 16.03
N ALA A 146 -11.20 22.62 16.50
CA ALA A 146 -10.65 21.60 17.38
C ALA A 146 -9.51 20.83 16.70
N MET A 147 -8.28 21.17 17.06
CA MET A 147 -7.09 20.40 16.71
C MET A 147 -7.16 19.07 17.46
N MET A 148 -7.45 17.99 16.73
CA MET A 148 -7.28 16.60 17.15
C MET A 148 -8.14 16.13 18.35
N GLY A 149 -9.12 15.26 18.03
CA GLY A 149 -9.40 14.01 18.76
C GLY A 149 -9.62 14.00 20.29
N GLY A 150 -9.95 15.11 20.94
CA GLY A 150 -10.34 15.11 22.36
C GLY A 150 -11.69 14.40 22.60
N PRO A 151 -12.01 13.98 23.85
CA PRO A 151 -13.29 13.31 24.17
C PRO A 151 -14.55 14.13 23.83
N LEU A 152 -14.39 15.44 23.68
CA LEU A 152 -15.44 16.40 23.34
C LEU A 152 -15.40 16.86 21.87
N ALA A 153 -14.49 16.30 21.06
CA ALA A 153 -14.42 16.63 19.66
C ALA A 153 -15.70 16.18 18.94
N ARG A 154 -16.33 17.09 18.20
CA ARG A 154 -17.47 16.78 17.34
C ARG A 154 -17.06 15.68 16.36
N LYS A 155 -17.93 14.67 16.19
CA LYS A 155 -17.78 13.71 15.09
C LYS A 155 -18.05 14.43 13.78
N ILE A 156 -17.04 14.48 12.93
CA ILE A 156 -17.13 15.00 11.56
C ILE A 156 -17.52 13.85 10.63
N ASP A 157 -18.54 14.07 9.80
CA ASP A 157 -18.90 13.19 8.70
C ASP A 157 -18.15 13.64 7.44
N ALA A 158 -17.08 12.90 7.10
CA ALA A 158 -16.23 13.20 5.96
C ALA A 158 -17.06 13.38 4.67
N ALA A 159 -18.06 12.53 4.43
CA ALA A 159 -18.85 12.56 3.20
C ALA A 159 -19.68 13.84 3.04
N ARG A 160 -20.04 14.51 4.14
CA ARG A 160 -20.85 15.73 4.12
C ARG A 160 -20.02 16.99 4.28
N GLU A 161 -18.94 16.91 5.05
CA GLU A 161 -18.26 18.10 5.56
C GLU A 161 -16.92 18.36 4.86
N ALA A 162 -16.24 17.35 4.30
CA ALA A 162 -14.85 17.45 3.83
C ALA A 162 -14.59 18.52 2.77
N GLU A 163 -15.50 18.73 1.82
CA GLU A 163 -15.32 19.75 0.76
C GLU A 163 -15.68 21.17 1.21
N SER A 164 -16.40 21.30 2.33
CA SER A 164 -16.89 22.58 2.84
C SER A 164 -15.95 23.24 3.85
N MET A 165 -15.00 22.49 4.38
CA MET A 165 -13.99 22.98 5.33
C MET A 165 -12.75 23.53 4.61
N PRO A 166 -11.94 24.35 5.30
CA PRO A 166 -10.63 24.74 4.79
C PRO A 166 -9.77 23.52 4.43
N ALA A 167 -8.98 23.63 3.37
CA ALA A 167 -8.14 22.53 2.90
C ALA A 167 -7.17 22.02 3.97
N GLU A 168 -6.58 22.93 4.76
CA GLU A 168 -5.72 22.57 5.88
C GLU A 168 -6.47 21.81 6.97
N HIS A 169 -7.76 22.12 7.19
CA HIS A 169 -8.60 21.37 8.12
C HIS A 169 -8.87 19.94 7.60
N ALA A 170 -9.25 19.79 6.33
CA ALA A 170 -9.40 18.48 5.70
C ALA A 170 -8.11 17.65 5.77
N PHE A 171 -6.95 18.29 5.57
CA PHE A 171 -5.65 17.65 5.70
C PHE A 171 -5.37 17.14 7.12
N HIS A 172 -5.68 17.92 8.16
CA HIS A 172 -5.50 17.46 9.54
C HIS A 172 -6.44 16.30 9.90
N LEU A 173 -7.70 16.33 9.46
CA LEU A 173 -8.62 15.21 9.67
C LEU A 173 -8.16 13.95 8.92
N MET A 174 -7.60 14.11 7.72
CA MET A 174 -6.95 13.01 6.98
C MET A 174 -5.81 12.37 7.80
N LEU A 175 -4.91 13.20 8.38
CA LEU A 175 -3.83 12.72 9.26
C LEU A 175 -4.36 12.05 10.54
N GLN A 176 -5.47 12.55 11.10
CA GLN A 176 -6.12 11.93 12.25
C GLN A 176 -6.70 10.56 11.88
N THR A 177 -7.28 10.40 10.69
CA THR A 177 -7.74 9.10 10.18
C THR A 177 -6.58 8.11 10.06
N CYS A 178 -5.43 8.53 9.53
CA CYS A 178 -4.21 7.70 9.50
C CYS A 178 -3.82 7.23 10.92
N THR A 179 -3.78 8.16 11.88
CA THR A 179 -3.43 7.86 13.28
C THR A 179 -4.43 6.90 13.93
N SER A 180 -5.73 7.14 13.75
CA SER A 180 -6.81 6.34 14.34
C SER A 180 -6.82 4.92 13.77
N CYS A 181 -6.60 4.78 12.45
CA CYS A 181 -6.49 3.48 11.80
C CYS A 181 -5.29 2.71 12.33
N HIS A 182 -4.10 3.34 12.39
CA HIS A 182 -2.91 2.69 12.90
C HIS A 182 -3.03 2.29 14.38
N ALA A 183 -3.61 3.14 15.23
CA ALA A 183 -3.78 2.85 16.65
C ALA A 183 -4.65 1.60 16.89
N LYS A 184 -5.64 1.34 16.03
CA LYS A 184 -6.55 0.20 16.17
C LYS A 184 -6.11 -1.05 15.41
N PHE A 185 -5.50 -0.87 14.23
CA PHE A 185 -5.34 -1.95 13.25
C PHE A 185 -3.89 -2.28 12.90
N ARG A 186 -2.90 -1.55 13.45
CA ARG A 186 -1.48 -1.84 13.25
C ARG A 186 -0.83 -2.30 14.56
N ILE A 187 -0.29 -3.51 14.57
CA ILE A 187 0.42 -4.07 15.71
C ILE A 187 1.78 -3.37 15.87
N GLU A 188 2.08 -2.91 17.08
CA GLU A 188 3.42 -2.44 17.44
C GLU A 188 4.36 -3.62 17.68
N PRO A 189 5.63 -3.55 17.22
CA PRO A 189 6.61 -4.55 17.58
C PRO A 189 6.78 -4.57 19.10
N LYS A 190 6.68 -5.77 19.70
CA LYS A 190 7.06 -5.99 21.10
C LYS A 190 8.57 -5.86 21.27
#